data_AF-A0A2S2FAU3-F1
#
_entry.id   AF-A0A2S2FAU3-F1
#
_cell.length_a   1.000
_cell.length_b   1.000
_cell.length_c   1.000
_cell.angle_alpha   90.00
_cell.angle_beta   90.00
_cell.angle_gamma   90.00
#
_symmetry.space_group_name_H-M   'P 1'
#
loop_
_entity.id
_entity.type
_entity.pdbx_description
1 polymer ?
#
loop_
_entity_poly.entity_id
_entity_poly.type
_entity_poly.pdbx_seq_one_letter_code
_entity_poly.pdbx_strand_id
1 'polypeptide(L)'
;MSFAQTKFKAVDTCQYDYSDIDFCSKANTATYQKAFLTRQPNFNQKYILLNIGDRLNHIYVALDTQTGVVFTLKDEMSGVRRNNQSTGKPPIVSYSVNNPDLCVEGTVNSYRDSYDNVRVCYRVQKEDFGKYKKQFWRTTVPQSIEDR
;
A
#
# COMPACT_ATOMS: atom_id res chain seq x y z
N MET A 1 22.75 4.05 14.54
CA MET A 1 21.58 3.70 13.70
C MET A 1 20.35 3.76 14.61
N SER A 2 19.44 4.71 14.38
CA SER A 2 18.27 4.88 15.24
C SER A 2 17.13 4.00 14.73
N PHE A 3 16.69 3.04 15.54
CA PHE A 3 15.46 2.29 15.28
C PHE A 3 14.25 3.21 15.46
N ALA A 4 13.15 2.95 14.76
CA ALA A 4 11.90 3.66 15.00
C ALA A 4 11.50 3.46 16.48
N GLN A 5 11.62 4.51 17.31
CA GLN A 5 11.24 4.48 18.73
C GLN A 5 9.72 4.40 18.95
N THR A 6 8.94 4.47 17.88
CA THR A 6 7.49 4.59 17.94
C THR A 6 6.83 3.22 17.87
N LYS A 7 5.97 2.93 18.84
CA LYS A 7 5.17 1.69 18.90
C LYS A 7 3.95 1.81 18.00
N PHE A 8 3.45 0.66 17.54
CA PHE A 8 2.12 0.57 16.90
C PHE A 8 1.06 1.21 17.79
N LYS A 9 0.25 2.10 17.20
CA LYS A 9 -0.81 2.84 17.88
C LYS A 9 -2.19 2.49 17.36
N ALA A 10 -2.37 2.52 16.04
CA ALA A 10 -3.65 2.29 15.41
C ALA A 10 -3.49 2.02 13.90
N VAL A 11 -4.55 1.47 13.30
CA VAL A 11 -4.77 1.45 11.85
C VAL A 11 -5.78 2.56 11.52
N ASP A 12 -5.61 3.24 10.39
CA ASP A 12 -6.50 4.32 9.96
C ASP A 12 -7.90 3.82 9.58
N THR A 13 -7.97 2.70 8.86
CA THR A 13 -9.19 2.01 8.44
C THR A 13 -8.98 0.50 8.55
N CYS A 14 -9.86 -0.21 9.26
CA CYS A 14 -9.72 -1.66 9.46
C CYS A 14 -10.23 -2.48 8.28
N GLN A 15 -11.27 -1.99 7.60
CA GLN A 15 -11.94 -2.70 6.53
C GLN A 15 -12.54 -1.69 5.56
N TYR A 16 -12.46 -2.00 4.27
CA TYR A 16 -13.12 -1.26 3.21
C TYR A 16 -14.31 -2.05 2.70
N ASP A 17 -15.34 -1.35 2.22
CA ASP A 17 -16.48 -2.01 1.61
C ASP A 17 -15.99 -2.89 0.44
N TYR A 18 -16.52 -4.11 0.36
CA TYR A 18 -16.22 -5.09 -0.70
C TYR A 18 -14.74 -5.51 -0.78
N SER A 19 -14.01 -5.35 0.32
CA SER A 19 -12.69 -5.96 0.54
C SER A 19 -12.81 -7.06 1.59
N ASP A 20 -12.22 -8.22 1.31
CA ASP A 20 -12.14 -9.34 2.26
C ASP A 20 -10.97 -9.18 3.26
N ILE A 21 -10.25 -8.06 3.20
CA ILE A 21 -9.06 -7.81 3.99
C ILE A 21 -9.45 -7.10 5.29
N ASP A 22 -9.20 -7.77 6.42
CA ASP A 22 -9.19 -7.14 7.75
C ASP A 22 -7.77 -6.67 8.09
N PHE A 23 -7.51 -5.37 7.88
CA PHE A 23 -6.25 -4.72 8.23
C PHE A 23 -6.01 -4.68 9.74
N CYS A 24 -7.05 -4.80 10.55
CA CYS A 24 -6.97 -4.84 12.02
C CYS A 24 -6.93 -6.26 12.58
N SER A 25 -6.86 -7.28 11.73
CA SER A 25 -6.76 -8.67 12.17
C SER A 25 -5.56 -8.88 13.09
N LYS A 26 -5.64 -9.89 13.96
CA LYS A 26 -4.53 -10.23 14.88
C LYS A 26 -3.22 -10.51 14.13
N ALA A 27 -3.29 -11.13 12.95
CA ALA A 27 -2.13 -11.43 12.13
C ALA A 27 -1.48 -10.16 11.55
N ASN A 28 -2.30 -9.24 11.03
CA ASN A 28 -1.82 -7.98 10.45
C ASN A 28 -1.26 -7.05 11.53
N THR A 29 -1.96 -6.88 12.65
CA THR A 29 -1.48 -6.05 13.76
C THR A 29 -0.17 -6.56 14.37
N ALA A 30 0.01 -7.88 14.50
CA ALA A 30 1.27 -8.47 14.92
C ALA A 30 2.40 -8.19 13.89
N THR A 31 2.09 -8.27 12.60
CA THR A 31 3.04 -7.91 11.52
C THR A 31 3.47 -6.44 11.62
N TYR A 32 2.55 -5.52 11.91
CA TYR A 32 2.86 -4.09 12.06
C TYR A 32 3.71 -3.83 13.29
N GLN A 33 3.35 -4.40 14.44
CA GLN A 33 4.13 -4.30 15.67
C GLN A 33 5.56 -4.77 15.46
N LYS A 34 5.74 -5.94 14.82
CA LYS A 34 7.08 -6.46 14.48
C LYS A 34 7.83 -5.50 13.55
N ALA A 35 7.18 -4.94 12.55
CA ALA A 35 7.81 -4.02 11.61
C ALA A 35 8.28 -2.72 12.29
N PHE A 36 7.48 -2.13 13.18
CA PHE A 36 7.90 -0.96 13.97
C PHE A 36 9.15 -1.23 14.83
N LEU A 37 9.31 -2.45 15.34
CA LEU A 37 10.46 -2.83 16.17
C LEU A 37 11.72 -3.17 15.36
N THR A 38 11.57 -3.62 14.10
CA THR A 38 12.67 -4.29 13.38
C THR A 38 13.07 -3.62 12.07
N ARG A 39 12.24 -2.73 11.50
CA ARG A 39 12.49 -2.11 10.20
C ARG A 39 12.78 -0.63 10.31
N GLN A 40 13.66 -0.14 9.44
CA GLN A 40 13.87 1.29 9.22
C GLN A 40 12.91 1.78 8.13
N PRO A 41 12.59 3.09 8.09
CA PRO A 41 11.83 3.67 7.00
C PRO A 41 12.44 3.34 5.64
N ASN A 42 11.60 2.86 4.72
CA ASN A 42 11.97 2.51 3.34
C ASN A 42 11.17 3.29 2.29
N PHE A 43 10.24 4.15 2.74
CA PHE A 43 9.31 4.88 1.89
C PHE A 43 9.07 6.29 2.42
N ASN A 44 9.15 7.30 1.56
CA ASN A 44 8.83 8.69 1.87
C ASN A 44 9.40 9.16 3.23
N GLN A 45 10.68 8.87 3.44
CA GLN A 45 11.57 9.21 4.56
C GLN A 45 11.22 8.63 5.93
N LYS A 46 9.93 8.55 6.26
CA LYS A 46 9.43 8.20 7.58
C LYS A 46 8.47 7.02 7.60
N TYR A 47 8.10 6.49 6.44
CA TYR A 47 7.19 5.38 6.36
C TYR A 47 7.95 4.07 6.17
N ILE A 48 7.47 3.02 6.82
CA ILE A 48 7.77 1.64 6.42
C ILE A 48 6.61 1.21 5.53
N LEU A 49 6.87 1.04 4.24
CA LEU A 49 5.93 0.45 3.29
C LEU A 49 6.03 -1.07 3.38
N LEU A 50 4.89 -1.72 3.62
CA LEU A 50 4.76 -3.17 3.74
C LEU A 50 3.74 -3.70 2.75
N ASN A 51 4.08 -4.79 2.06
CA ASN A 51 3.08 -5.66 1.43
C ASN A 51 2.57 -6.63 2.51
N ILE A 52 1.27 -6.66 2.74
CA ILE A 52 0.57 -7.63 3.60
C ILE A 52 -0.20 -8.69 2.80
N GLY A 53 -0.29 -8.53 1.49
CA GLY A 53 -0.80 -9.54 0.58
C GLY A 53 0.22 -10.64 0.33
N ASP A 54 -0.09 -11.49 -0.64
CA ASP A 54 0.79 -12.57 -1.05
C ASP A 54 1.82 -12.10 -2.11
N ARG A 55 2.55 -13.06 -2.69
CA ARG A 55 3.58 -12.79 -3.70
C ARG A 55 3.00 -12.28 -5.03
N LEU A 56 1.81 -12.72 -5.41
CA LEU A 56 1.15 -12.39 -6.68
C LEU A 56 0.11 -11.28 -6.53
N ASN A 57 -0.47 -11.14 -5.34
CA ASN A 57 -1.50 -10.18 -5.00
C ASN A 57 -0.99 -9.28 -3.87
N HIS A 58 -0.48 -8.13 -4.25
CA HIS A 58 0.08 -7.16 -3.33
C HIS A 58 -1.00 -6.26 -2.74
N ILE A 59 -0.94 -6.06 -1.43
CA ILE A 59 -1.78 -5.13 -0.68
C ILE A 59 -0.84 -4.31 0.20
N TYR A 60 -0.80 -3.00 0.01
CA TYR A 60 0.18 -2.16 0.69
C TYR A 60 -0.39 -1.41 1.90
N VAL A 61 0.46 -1.25 2.90
CA VAL A 61 0.24 -0.33 4.02
C VAL A 61 1.48 0.51 4.26
N ALA A 62 1.29 1.75 4.70
CA ALA A 62 2.36 2.67 5.08
C ALA A 62 2.34 2.92 6.60
N LEU A 63 3.35 2.43 7.30
CA LEU A 63 3.50 2.59 8.75
C LEU A 63 4.24 3.90 9.03
N ASP A 64 3.58 4.87 9.65
CA ASP A 64 4.17 6.15 10.01
C ASP A 64 5.04 6.00 11.27
N THR A 65 6.36 5.97 11.09
CA THR A 65 7.31 5.80 12.21
C THR A 65 7.36 6.99 13.17
N GLN A 66 6.70 8.10 12.86
CA GLN A 66 6.60 9.25 13.77
C GLN A 66 5.37 9.17 14.67
N THR A 67 4.29 8.52 14.22
CA THR A 67 2.99 8.54 14.93
C THR A 67 2.50 7.17 15.40
N GLY A 68 3.06 6.09 14.85
CA GLY A 68 2.64 4.72 15.13
C GLY A 68 1.36 4.33 14.41
N VAL A 69 0.85 5.19 13.52
CA VAL A 69 -0.37 4.95 12.74
C VAL A 69 -0.03 4.21 11.45
N VAL A 70 -0.84 3.22 11.11
CA VAL A 70 -0.78 2.47 9.86
C VAL A 70 -1.81 3.05 8.89
N PHE A 71 -1.35 3.52 7.73
CA PHE A 71 -2.21 4.00 6.66
C PHE A 71 -2.41 2.88 5.63
N THR A 72 -3.67 2.50 5.42
CA THR A 72 -4.03 1.36 4.59
C THR A 72 -4.30 1.79 3.16
N LEU A 73 -3.81 1.03 2.19
CA LEU A 73 -4.20 1.20 0.81
C LEU A 73 -5.30 0.21 0.47
N LYS A 74 -6.42 0.73 -0.02
CA LYS A 74 -7.60 -0.08 -0.37
C LYS A 74 -7.43 -0.93 -1.64
N ASP A 75 -6.51 -0.54 -2.51
CA ASP A 75 -6.33 -1.18 -3.81
C ASP A 75 -5.46 -2.43 -3.65
N GLU A 76 -5.89 -3.52 -4.28
CA GLU A 76 -5.10 -4.75 -4.45
C GLU A 76 -4.46 -4.74 -5.84
N MET A 77 -3.18 -5.13 -5.92
CA MET A 77 -2.45 -5.15 -7.18
C MET A 77 -1.92 -6.53 -7.51
N SER A 78 -2.13 -6.96 -8.75
CA SER A 78 -1.58 -8.20 -9.27
C SER A 78 -0.76 -7.95 -10.54
N GLY A 79 -0.11 -8.98 -11.06
CA GLY A 79 0.69 -8.87 -12.26
C GLY A 79 -0.09 -8.46 -13.51
N VAL A 80 0.67 -8.18 -14.56
CA VAL A 80 0.11 -7.98 -15.91
C VAL A 80 -0.67 -9.21 -16.36
N ARG A 81 -1.75 -8.98 -17.11
CA ARG A 81 -2.58 -10.00 -17.74
C ARG A 81 -2.33 -10.03 -19.24
N ARG A 82 -2.48 -11.20 -19.86
CA ARG A 82 -2.49 -11.37 -21.31
C ARG A 82 -3.72 -12.17 -21.71
N ASN A 83 -4.46 -11.69 -22.71
CA ASN A 83 -5.72 -12.33 -23.14
C ASN A 83 -6.67 -12.60 -21.96
N ASN A 84 -6.81 -11.62 -21.05
CA ASN A 84 -7.59 -11.70 -19.82
C ASN A 84 -7.14 -12.80 -18.82
N GLN A 85 -5.92 -13.34 -18.96
CA GLN A 85 -5.37 -14.35 -18.06
C GLN A 85 -4.16 -13.81 -17.28
N SER A 86 -4.01 -14.24 -16.04
CA SER A 86 -2.84 -13.91 -15.23
C SER A 86 -1.59 -14.51 -15.84
N THR A 87 -0.50 -13.73 -15.88
CA THR A 87 0.81 -14.21 -16.34
C THR A 87 1.59 -14.98 -15.26
N GLY A 88 1.04 -15.09 -14.04
CA GLY A 88 1.72 -15.71 -12.90
C GLY A 88 2.93 -14.92 -12.37
N LYS A 89 3.13 -13.69 -12.87
CA LYS A 89 4.17 -12.77 -12.41
C LYS A 89 3.57 -11.79 -11.37
N PRO A 90 4.36 -11.33 -10.39
CA PRO A 90 3.94 -10.25 -9.51
C PRO A 90 3.79 -8.92 -10.26
N PRO A 91 3.08 -7.93 -9.69
CA PRO A 91 3.14 -6.56 -10.19
C PRO A 91 4.56 -6.00 -10.09
N ILE A 92 4.92 -5.10 -11.00
CA ILE A 92 6.17 -4.33 -10.92
C ILE A 92 5.92 -3.15 -9.99
N VAL A 93 6.75 -3.00 -8.97
CA VAL A 93 6.56 -1.99 -7.93
C VAL A 93 7.80 -1.12 -7.78
N SER A 94 7.61 0.19 -7.75
CA SER A 94 8.67 1.18 -7.58
C SER A 94 8.33 2.14 -6.44
N TYR A 95 9.21 2.19 -5.44
CA TYR A 95 9.18 3.16 -4.32
C TYR A 95 10.59 3.30 -3.76
N SER A 96 10.84 4.34 -2.99
CA SER A 96 12.11 4.50 -2.27
C SER A 96 11.96 5.39 -1.05
N VAL A 97 13.02 5.44 -0.23
CA VAL A 97 13.10 6.33 0.94
C VAL A 97 12.90 7.80 0.53
N ASN A 98 13.41 8.23 -0.63
CA ASN A 98 13.39 9.63 -1.05
C ASN A 98 12.27 9.96 -2.04
N ASN A 99 11.39 8.99 -2.34
CA ASN A 99 10.25 9.18 -3.23
C ASN A 99 8.95 9.11 -2.41
N PRO A 100 8.07 10.14 -2.49
CA PRO A 100 6.77 10.09 -1.83
C PRO A 100 5.77 9.13 -2.50
N ASP A 101 6.05 8.67 -3.71
CA ASP A 101 5.14 7.83 -4.49
C ASP A 101 5.52 6.35 -4.46
N LEU A 102 4.50 5.52 -4.28
CA LEU A 102 4.49 4.11 -4.61
C LEU A 102 3.85 3.99 -6.00
N CYS A 103 4.61 3.59 -7.01
CA CYS A 103 4.08 3.32 -8.35
C CYS A 103 4.03 1.82 -8.62
N VAL A 104 2.94 1.38 -9.23
CA VAL A 104 2.70 -0.02 -9.57
C VAL A 104 2.37 -0.13 -11.05
N GLU A 105 2.98 -1.11 -11.73
CA GLU A 105 2.63 -1.53 -13.09
C GLU A 105 2.10 -2.96 -13.03
N GLY A 106 0.86 -3.16 -13.48
CA GLY A 106 0.17 -4.44 -13.34
C GLY A 106 -1.35 -4.28 -13.47
N THR A 107 -2.09 -5.18 -12.84
CA THR A 107 -3.55 -5.11 -12.72
C THR A 107 -3.91 -4.53 -11.37
N VAL A 108 -4.85 -3.59 -11.32
CA VAL A 108 -5.28 -2.91 -10.10
C VAL A 108 -6.76 -3.18 -9.89
N ASN A 109 -7.07 -3.84 -8.78
CA ASN A 109 -8.44 -4.04 -8.31
C ASN A 109 -8.74 -2.97 -7.27
N SER A 110 -9.47 -1.93 -7.67
CA SER A 110 -9.87 -0.83 -6.83
C SER A 110 -11.38 -0.83 -6.70
N TYR A 111 -11.87 -1.46 -5.64
CA TYR A 111 -13.30 -1.53 -5.40
C TYR A 111 -14.07 -2.16 -6.59
N ARG A 112 -15.15 -1.54 -7.08
CA ARG A 112 -15.95 -1.95 -8.24
C ARG A 112 -15.22 -1.82 -9.58
N ASP A 113 -14.04 -1.20 -9.59
CA ASP A 113 -13.27 -1.00 -10.79
C ASP A 113 -12.05 -1.94 -10.80
N SER A 114 -11.82 -2.57 -11.94
CA SER A 114 -10.59 -3.32 -12.22
C SER A 114 -9.93 -2.73 -13.45
N TYR A 115 -8.65 -2.40 -13.33
CA TYR A 115 -7.85 -1.81 -14.39
C TYR A 115 -6.72 -2.78 -14.72
N ASP A 116 -6.85 -3.46 -15.86
CA ASP A 116 -5.83 -4.39 -16.34
C ASP A 116 -4.68 -3.63 -17.02
N ASN A 117 -3.45 -4.10 -16.81
CA ASN A 117 -2.26 -3.61 -17.51
C ASN A 117 -2.08 -2.09 -17.45
N VAL A 118 -2.15 -1.53 -16.24
CA VAL A 118 -2.00 -0.09 -16.00
C VAL A 118 -0.76 0.23 -15.16
N ARG A 119 -0.29 1.47 -15.31
CA ARG A 119 0.57 2.15 -14.35
C ARG A 119 -0.28 3.10 -13.51
N VAL A 120 -0.13 3.02 -12.19
CA VAL A 120 -0.76 3.93 -11.24
C VAL A 120 0.19 4.22 -10.07
N CYS A 121 0.15 5.44 -9.53
CA CYS A 121 0.93 5.82 -8.37
C CYS A 121 0.03 6.21 -7.19
N TYR A 122 0.58 6.03 -5.99
CA TYR A 122 -0.09 6.23 -4.70
C TYR A 122 0.80 7.01 -3.75
N ARG A 123 0.20 7.79 -2.85
CA ARG A 123 0.91 8.56 -1.83
C ARG A 123 0.11 8.65 -0.54
N VAL A 124 0.82 8.67 0.60
CA VAL A 124 0.22 9.12 1.85
C VAL A 124 0.19 10.65 1.85
N GLN A 125 -0.99 11.23 1.71
CA GLN A 125 -1.21 12.67 1.60
C GLN A 125 -2.06 13.19 2.76
N LYS A 126 -1.98 14.50 3.01
CA LYS A 126 -2.85 15.18 3.98
C LYS A 126 -4.28 15.19 3.43
N GLU A 127 -5.24 15.03 4.33
CA GLU A 127 -6.66 15.05 4.01
C GLU A 127 -7.43 15.85 5.07
N ASP A 128 -8.50 16.54 4.66
CA ASP A 128 -9.24 17.43 5.56
C ASP A 128 -10.23 16.66 6.46
N PHE A 129 -10.56 15.43 6.10
CA PHE A 129 -11.42 14.53 6.84
C PHE A 129 -10.64 13.37 7.50
N GLY A 130 -11.34 12.56 8.29
CA GLY A 130 -10.76 11.43 9.02
C GLY A 130 -10.01 11.82 10.30
N LYS A 131 -9.86 10.84 11.20
CA LYS A 131 -9.27 11.02 12.55
C LYS A 131 -7.80 11.47 12.50
N TYR A 132 -7.05 11.03 11.50
CA TYR A 132 -5.61 11.25 11.40
C TYR A 132 -5.20 12.30 10.35
N LYS A 133 -6.18 12.94 9.68
CA LYS A 133 -5.97 14.00 8.66
C LYS A 133 -4.98 13.63 7.56
N LYS A 134 -4.92 12.34 7.22
CA LYS A 134 -4.08 11.76 6.18
C LYS A 134 -4.77 10.53 5.61
N GLN A 135 -4.47 10.20 4.35
CA GLN A 135 -4.93 9.01 3.67
C GLN A 135 -3.86 8.48 2.71
N PHE A 136 -3.82 7.17 2.48
CA PHE A 136 -3.03 6.56 1.41
C PHE A 136 -3.89 6.39 0.16
N TRP A 137 -3.64 7.19 -0.88
CA TRP A 137 -4.56 7.30 -2.02
C TRP A 137 -3.83 7.34 -3.36
N ARG A 138 -4.58 7.05 -4.43
CA ARG A 138 -4.12 7.18 -5.83
C ARG A 138 -3.82 8.65 -6.15
N THR A 139 -2.64 8.92 -6.70
CA THR A 139 -2.23 10.26 -7.16
C THR A 139 -2.32 10.43 -8.66
N THR A 140 -2.47 9.32 -9.40
CA THR A 140 -2.62 9.33 -10.86
C THR A 140 -3.87 8.58 -11.28
N VAL A 141 -4.44 8.97 -12.42
CA VAL A 141 -5.40 8.13 -13.15
C VAL A 141 -4.66 6.89 -13.66
N PRO A 142 -5.24 5.68 -13.59
CA PRO A 142 -4.66 4.50 -14.22
C PRO A 142 -4.38 4.76 -15.71
N GLN A 143 -3.15 4.55 -16.14
CA GLN A 143 -2.73 4.70 -17.55
C GLN A 143 -2.35 3.35 -18.12
N SER A 144 -2.84 3.01 -19.31
CA SER A 144 -2.43 1.77 -19.98
C SER A 144 -0.92 1.73 -20.15
N ILE A 145 -0.32 0.58 -19.87
CA ILE A 145 1.11 0.35 -20.14
C ILE A 145 1.39 0.03 -21.61
N GLU A 146 0.35 -0.26 -22.40
CA GLU A 146 0.46 -0.51 -23.84
C GLU A 146 0.66 0.78 -24.64
N ASP A 147 0.34 1.93 -24.04
CA ASP A 147 0.47 3.26 -24.64
C ASP A 147 1.86 3.92 -24.41
N ARG A 148 2.87 3.14 -23.96
CA ARG A 148 4.24 3.60 -23.63
C ARG A 148 5.29 2.99 -24.54
#